data_AF-A0A243WCL6-F1
#
_entry.id   AF-A0A243WCL6-F1
#
_cell.length_a   1.000
_cell.length_b   1.000
_cell.length_c   1.000
_cell.angle_alpha   90.00
_cell.angle_beta   90.00
_cell.angle_gamma   90.00
#
_symmetry.space_group_name_H-M   'P 1'
#
loop_
_entity.id
_entity.type
_entity.pdbx_description
1 polymer ?
#
loop_
_entity_poly.entity_id
_entity_poly.type
_entity_poly.pdbx_seq_one_letter_code
_entity_poly.pdbx_strand_id
1 'polypeptide(L)'
;MKRYLSKNLGGYFGLLLIIGLLASCQQHTTDPQQYLGDPKVGDVYVIQFHPTGDTARRYYFYKLYRVTNDSALFHPARKEETRPGADVSGADFFAATQTLGYTRQELPSLLKEEPGDALKTKLVGIRRE
;
A
#
# COMPACT_ATOMS: atom_id res chain seq x y z
N MET A 1 15.54 -63.38 45.22
CA MET A 1 16.75 -62.52 45.19
C MET A 1 16.44 -61.23 44.41
N LYS A 2 15.93 -60.19 45.06
CA LYS A 2 16.59 -58.86 45.21
C LYS A 2 17.96 -58.73 44.51
N ARG A 3 18.12 -57.75 43.61
CA ARG A 3 18.78 -56.44 43.88
C ARG A 3 18.65 -55.46 42.68
N TYR A 4 18.11 -54.27 42.99
CA TYR A 4 18.54 -52.88 42.65
C TYR A 4 18.93 -52.48 41.20
N LEU A 5 18.83 -51.23 40.75
CA LEU A 5 18.07 -50.00 41.04
C LEU A 5 18.71 -48.95 40.10
N SER A 6 17.88 -48.15 39.42
CA SER A 6 18.11 -46.76 39.00
C SER A 6 19.34 -46.37 38.14
N LYS A 7 19.05 -45.67 37.02
CA LYS A 7 19.56 -44.30 36.78
C LYS A 7 18.62 -43.55 35.82
N ASN A 8 17.87 -42.63 36.41
CA ASN A 8 17.29 -41.43 35.78
C ASN A 8 18.41 -40.55 35.19
N LEU A 9 18.22 -39.94 34.02
CA LEU A 9 18.87 -38.67 33.67
C LEU A 9 18.23 -37.98 32.45
N GLY A 10 17.70 -36.77 32.69
CA GLY A 10 17.60 -35.63 31.75
C GLY A 10 16.68 -35.78 30.53
N GLY A 11 15.69 -34.93 30.25
CA GLY A 11 15.60 -33.51 30.56
C GLY A 11 15.68 -32.71 29.25
N TYR A 12 14.63 -31.94 29.01
CA TYR A 12 14.56 -30.71 28.21
C TYR A 12 14.37 -30.75 26.68
N PHE A 13 13.67 -29.70 26.25
CA PHE A 13 13.50 -29.17 24.90
C PHE A 13 12.61 -30.02 23.97
N GLY A 14 11.31 -29.75 23.86
CA GLY A 14 10.76 -28.42 23.60
C GLY A 14 11.19 -27.98 22.20
N LEU A 15 10.51 -28.49 21.17
CA LEU A 15 10.57 -27.90 19.84
C LEU A 15 9.13 -27.73 19.32
N LEU A 16 8.53 -26.64 19.79
CA LEU A 16 7.44 -25.96 19.13
C LEU A 16 7.84 -25.74 17.66
N LEU A 17 7.23 -26.49 16.74
CA LEU A 17 7.15 -26.10 15.34
C LEU A 17 6.19 -24.91 15.25
N ILE A 18 6.71 -23.72 15.58
CA ILE A 18 6.09 -22.46 15.17
C ILE A 18 6.28 -22.38 13.67
N ILE A 19 5.32 -22.90 12.92
CA ILE A 19 5.16 -22.57 11.50
C ILE A 19 4.84 -21.07 11.49
N GLY A 20 5.86 -20.28 11.20
CA GLY A 20 5.75 -18.83 11.08
C GLY A 20 4.71 -18.49 10.04
N LEU A 21 3.56 -18.01 10.49
CA LEU A 21 2.67 -17.20 9.68
C LEU A 21 3.42 -15.92 9.33
N LEU A 22 4.22 -15.97 8.26
CA LEU A 22 4.47 -14.80 7.44
C LEU A 22 3.16 -14.50 6.71
N ALA A 23 2.16 -14.02 7.46
CA ALA A 23 1.07 -13.26 6.92
C ALA A 23 1.70 -11.98 6.35
N SER A 24 2.19 -12.09 5.12
CA SER A 24 2.43 -10.91 4.31
C SER A 24 1.09 -10.19 4.27
N CYS A 25 0.97 -9.08 4.99
CA CYS A 25 -0.14 -8.14 4.80
C CYS A 25 -0.05 -7.66 3.36
N GLN A 26 -0.59 -8.44 2.43
CA GLN A 26 -0.90 -8.00 1.08
C GLN A 26 -2.02 -6.98 1.25
N GLN A 27 -1.63 -5.72 1.44
CA GLN A 27 -2.58 -4.63 1.43
C GLN A 27 -3.37 -4.72 0.12
N HIS A 28 -4.66 -4.96 0.26
CA HIS A 28 -5.57 -5.25 -0.84
C HIS A 28 -5.74 -3.98 -1.67
N THR A 29 -4.99 -3.84 -2.77
CA THR A 29 -5.29 -2.84 -3.80
C THR A 29 -6.49 -3.34 -4.60
N THR A 30 -7.59 -2.60 -4.55
CA THR A 30 -8.82 -2.94 -5.26
C THR A 30 -8.80 -2.38 -6.68
N ASP A 31 -9.62 -2.93 -7.57
CA ASP A 31 -9.84 -2.40 -8.92
C ASP A 31 -10.21 -0.91 -8.84
N PRO A 32 -9.32 0.00 -9.27
CA PRO A 32 -9.53 1.42 -9.10
C PRO A 32 -10.78 1.91 -9.84
N GLN A 33 -11.17 1.27 -10.96
CA GLN A 33 -12.30 1.71 -11.77
C GLN A 33 -13.63 1.67 -11.00
N GLN A 34 -13.78 0.75 -10.05
CA GLN A 34 -14.97 0.64 -9.19
C GLN A 34 -15.11 1.81 -8.20
N TYR A 35 -13.99 2.43 -7.82
CA TYR A 35 -13.94 3.41 -6.73
C TYR A 35 -13.96 4.86 -7.23
N LEU A 36 -13.62 5.12 -8.50
CA LEU A 36 -13.60 6.48 -9.07
C LEU A 36 -14.98 7.12 -9.22
N GLY A 37 -16.05 6.32 -9.32
CA GLY A 37 -17.43 6.82 -9.40
C GLY A 37 -17.98 7.33 -8.07
N ASP A 38 -17.48 6.79 -6.95
CA ASP A 38 -17.85 7.15 -5.58
C ASP A 38 -16.59 7.28 -4.71
N PRO A 39 -15.78 8.34 -4.93
CA PRO A 39 -14.56 8.57 -4.16
C PRO A 39 -14.92 8.96 -2.72
N LYS A 40 -14.22 8.41 -1.74
CA LYS A 40 -14.49 8.63 -0.30
C LYS A 40 -13.30 9.26 0.39
N VAL A 41 -13.56 10.23 1.26
CA VAL A 41 -12.53 10.81 2.13
C VAL A 41 -11.87 9.68 2.92
N GLY A 42 -10.54 9.64 2.90
CA GLY A 42 -9.74 8.56 3.46
C GLY A 42 -9.15 7.60 2.43
N ASP A 43 -9.72 7.52 1.22
CA ASP A 43 -9.18 6.69 0.15
C ASP A 43 -7.71 7.04 -0.15
N VAL A 44 -6.88 6.01 -0.33
CA VAL A 44 -5.49 6.16 -0.73
C VAL A 44 -5.31 5.62 -2.13
N TYR A 45 -5.00 6.52 -3.06
CA TYR A 45 -4.77 6.22 -4.46
C TYR A 45 -3.31 5.83 -4.64
N VAL A 46 -3.07 4.67 -5.26
CA VAL A 46 -1.73 4.12 -5.48
C VAL A 46 -1.31 4.41 -6.91
N ILE A 47 -0.36 5.32 -7.07
CA ILE A 47 0.14 5.79 -8.36
C ILE A 47 1.45 5.08 -8.67
N GLN A 48 1.49 4.34 -9.77
CA GLN A 48 2.71 3.73 -10.28
C GLN A 48 3.38 4.64 -11.31
N PHE A 49 4.71 4.69 -11.30
CA PHE A 49 5.51 5.36 -12.32
C PHE A 49 6.86 4.66 -12.51
N HIS A 50 7.60 5.05 -13.55
CA HIS A 50 8.95 4.58 -13.88
C HIS A 50 9.89 5.79 -13.81
N PRO A 51 10.82 5.85 -12.85
CA PRO A 51 11.81 6.93 -12.78
C PRO A 51 12.66 6.99 -14.05
N THR A 52 13.04 8.19 -14.47
CA THR A 52 13.94 8.39 -15.61
C THR A 52 15.28 7.70 -15.35
N GLY A 53 15.71 6.86 -16.28
CA GLY A 53 16.96 6.10 -16.17
C GLY A 53 16.86 4.83 -15.32
N ASP A 54 15.67 4.48 -14.84
CA ASP A 54 15.39 3.24 -14.11
C ASP A 54 14.35 2.38 -14.87
N THR A 55 14.44 1.07 -14.71
CA THR A 55 13.45 0.09 -15.19
C THR A 55 12.51 -0.37 -14.08
N ALA A 56 12.85 -0.12 -12.82
CA ALA A 56 12.04 -0.46 -11.68
C ALA A 56 10.82 0.48 -11.57
N ARG A 57 9.68 -0.12 -11.22
CA ARG A 57 8.47 0.62 -10.89
C ARG A 57 8.59 1.21 -9.48
N ARG A 58 8.08 2.41 -9.32
CA ARG A 58 7.97 3.10 -8.03
C ARG A 58 6.54 3.57 -7.83
N TYR A 59 6.21 3.87 -6.58
CA TYR A 59 4.85 4.17 -6.17
C TYR A 59 4.79 5.46 -5.37
N TYR A 60 3.93 6.39 -5.77
CA TYR A 60 3.47 7.50 -4.94
C TYR A 60 2.04 7.21 -4.47
N PHE A 61 1.63 7.90 -3.40
CA PHE A 61 0.30 7.75 -2.83
C PHE A 61 -0.38 9.11 -2.69
N TYR A 62 -1.66 9.17 -3.03
CA TYR A 62 -2.48 10.36 -2.83
C TYR A 62 -3.60 10.01 -1.85
N LYS A 63 -3.66 10.70 -0.70
CA LYS A 63 -4.73 10.53 0.27
C LYS A 63 -5.84 11.54 0.00
N LEU A 64 -7.02 11.05 -0.32
CA LEU A 64 -8.20 11.86 -0.54
C LEU A 64 -8.66 12.46 0.79
N TYR A 65 -8.61 13.79 0.92
CA TYR A 65 -9.01 14.47 2.17
C TYR A 65 -10.30 15.27 2.01
N ARG A 66 -10.73 15.56 0.78
CA ARG A 66 -11.98 16.28 0.51
C ARG A 66 -12.56 15.88 -0.84
N VAL A 67 -13.88 15.70 -0.86
CA VAL A 67 -14.66 15.49 -2.08
C VAL A 67 -15.72 16.59 -2.15
N THR A 68 -15.86 17.21 -3.32
CA THR A 68 -16.94 18.15 -3.66
C THR A 68 -17.82 17.53 -4.75
N ASN A 69 -18.80 18.30 -5.22
CA ASN A 69 -19.67 17.87 -6.31
C ASN A 69 -18.90 17.67 -7.62
N ASP A 70 -17.82 18.41 -7.83
CA ASP A 70 -17.05 18.48 -9.07
C ASP A 70 -15.60 18.00 -8.93
N SER A 71 -15.04 17.93 -7.72
CA SER A 71 -13.61 17.73 -7.49
C SER A 71 -13.30 16.74 -6.37
N ALA A 72 -12.11 16.15 -6.43
CA ALA A 72 -11.47 15.36 -5.41
C ALA A 72 -10.11 16.00 -5.09
N LEU A 73 -9.86 16.28 -3.80
CA LEU A 73 -8.65 16.93 -3.33
C LEU A 73 -7.81 15.98 -2.50
N PHE A 74 -6.52 15.94 -2.81
CA PHE A 74 -5.60 14.96 -2.27
C PHE A 74 -4.42 15.61 -1.58
N HIS A 75 -3.93 14.96 -0.53
CA HIS A 75 -2.59 15.18 -0.01
C HIS A 75 -1.63 14.18 -0.66
N PRO A 76 -0.58 14.64 -1.37
CA PRO A 76 0.42 13.75 -1.92
C PRO A 76 1.34 13.19 -0.83
N ALA A 77 1.87 12.00 -1.05
CA ALA A 77 2.92 11.43 -0.22
C ALA A 77 4.21 12.25 -0.33
N ARG A 78 4.97 12.35 0.77
CA ARG A 78 6.26 13.06 0.80
C ARG A 78 7.39 12.30 0.12
N LYS A 79 7.23 10.99 -0.04
CA LYS A 79 8.22 10.08 -0.62
C LYS A 79 7.55 9.02 -1.48
N GLU A 80 8.31 8.52 -2.43
CA GLU A 80 7.98 7.32 -3.17
C GLU A 80 8.27 6.06 -2.35
N GLU A 81 7.66 4.95 -2.75
CA GLU A 81 7.89 3.62 -2.20
C GLU A 81 8.14 2.60 -3.32
N THR A 82 8.72 1.46 -2.93
CA THR A 82 9.02 0.36 -3.86
C THR A 82 7.90 -0.66 -3.99
N ARG A 83 6.85 -0.55 -3.16
CA ARG A 83 5.73 -1.49 -3.12
C ARG A 83 4.39 -0.74 -3.13
N PRO A 84 3.37 -1.22 -3.87
CA PRO A 84 2.05 -0.60 -3.90
C PRO A 84 1.29 -0.76 -2.57
N GLY A 85 1.67 -1.77 -1.76
CA GLY A 85 1.15 -2.01 -0.42
C GLY A 85 2.10 -1.54 0.69
N ALA A 86 2.78 -0.41 0.50
CA ALA A 86 3.59 0.19 1.55
C ALA A 86 2.70 0.71 2.68
N ASP A 87 3.19 0.63 3.92
CA ASP A 87 2.49 1.22 5.06
C ASP A 87 2.53 2.75 4.97
N VAL A 88 1.34 3.36 4.98
CA VAL A 88 1.13 4.82 4.85
C VAL A 88 0.54 5.42 6.11
N SER A 89 0.48 4.65 7.21
CA SER A 89 -0.12 5.08 8.49
C SER A 89 0.71 6.10 9.27
N GLY A 90 1.98 6.30 8.88
CA GLY A 90 2.86 7.29 9.51
C GLY A 90 2.31 8.71 9.41
N ALA A 91 2.34 9.46 10.52
CA ALA A 91 1.75 10.79 10.64
C ALA A 91 2.26 11.80 9.58
N ASP A 92 3.52 11.67 9.17
CA ASP A 92 4.16 12.54 8.19
C ASP A 92 4.24 11.95 6.78
N PHE A 93 3.60 10.81 6.53
CA PHE A 93 3.67 10.16 5.22
C PHE A 93 3.09 11.05 4.11
N PHE A 94 2.00 11.76 4.42
CA PHE A 94 1.33 12.68 3.50
C PHE A 94 1.68 14.14 3.82
N ALA A 95 1.89 14.94 2.78
CA ALA A 95 2.11 16.38 2.88
C ALA A 95 0.77 17.10 3.06
N ALA A 96 0.28 17.21 4.30
CA ALA A 96 -1.00 17.86 4.63
C ALA A 96 -1.09 19.34 4.22
N THR A 97 0.05 20.00 3.98
CA THR A 97 0.11 21.39 3.50
C THR A 97 0.09 21.51 1.98
N GLN A 98 0.19 20.40 1.24
CA GLN A 98 0.11 20.36 -0.21
C GLN A 98 -1.26 19.81 -0.65
N THR A 99 -1.79 20.36 -1.73
CA THR A 99 -3.05 19.91 -2.33
C THR A 99 -2.87 19.64 -3.81
N LEU A 100 -3.28 18.45 -4.24
CA LEU A 100 -3.52 18.12 -5.64
C LEU A 100 -5.03 18.03 -5.85
N GLY A 101 -5.55 18.73 -6.85
CA GLY A 101 -6.97 18.70 -7.20
C GLY A 101 -7.17 18.02 -8.54
N TYR A 102 -8.17 17.13 -8.59
CA TYR A 102 -8.68 16.56 -9.84
C TYR A 102 -10.18 16.78 -9.89
N THR A 103 -10.70 17.15 -11.04
CA THR A 103 -12.14 17.07 -11.29
C THR A 103 -12.59 15.62 -11.33
N ARG A 104 -13.87 15.36 -11.08
CA ARG A 104 -14.46 14.01 -11.21
C ARG A 104 -14.32 13.46 -12.62
N GLN A 105 -14.28 14.32 -13.63
CA GLN A 105 -14.10 13.92 -15.04
C GLN A 105 -12.64 13.55 -15.37
N GLU A 106 -11.67 14.11 -14.65
CA GLU A 106 -10.24 13.80 -14.81
C GLU A 106 -9.82 12.54 -14.06
N LEU A 107 -10.52 12.16 -12.98
CA LEU A 107 -10.20 10.97 -12.20
C LEU A 107 -10.03 9.69 -13.05
N PRO A 108 -10.93 9.37 -14.01
CA PRO A 108 -10.74 8.23 -14.91
C PRO A 108 -9.50 8.31 -15.80
N SER A 109 -9.00 9.51 -16.11
CA SER A 109 -7.77 9.67 -16.91
C SER A 109 -6.55 9.12 -16.19
N LEU A 110 -6.56 9.15 -14.84
CA LEU A 110 -5.49 8.56 -14.04
C LEU A 110 -5.30 7.06 -14.28
N LEU A 111 -6.31 6.34 -14.79
CA LEU A 111 -6.20 4.91 -15.11
C LEU A 111 -5.33 4.63 -16.35
N LYS A 112 -5.09 5.66 -17.16
CA LYS A 112 -4.38 5.55 -18.43
C LYS A 112 -3.01 6.22 -18.32
N GLU A 113 -2.03 5.63 -19.00
CA GLU A 113 -0.76 6.30 -19.22
C GLU A 113 -0.99 7.40 -20.26
N GLU A 114 -0.68 8.65 -19.91
CA GLU A 114 -0.81 9.78 -20.83
C GLU A 114 0.24 9.67 -21.95
N PRO A 115 -0.15 9.84 -23.23
CA PRO A 115 0.81 9.87 -24.34
C PRO A 115 1.84 10.97 -24.13
N GLY A 116 3.12 10.59 -24.09
CA GLY A 116 4.23 11.53 -23.86
C GLY A 116 4.61 11.74 -22.40
N ASP A 117 3.92 11.12 -21.43
CA ASP A 117 4.42 11.07 -20.05
C ASP A 117 5.66 10.14 -19.98
N ALA A 118 6.83 10.76 -19.80
CA ALA A 118 8.10 10.06 -19.68
C ALA A 118 8.12 9.08 -18.49
N LEU A 119 7.35 9.37 -17.44
CA LEU A 119 7.29 8.56 -16.21
C LEU A 119 6.27 7.43 -16.30
N LYS A 120 5.45 7.35 -17.37
CA LYS A 120 4.41 6.34 -17.55
C LYS A 120 3.53 6.19 -16.30
N THR A 121 3.06 7.33 -15.79
CA THR A 121 2.30 7.46 -14.57
C THR A 121 0.91 6.89 -14.75
N LYS A 122 0.45 6.07 -13.81
CA LYS A 122 -0.93 5.57 -13.78
C LYS A 122 -1.39 5.16 -12.38
N LEU A 123 -2.68 5.30 -12.12
CA LEU A 123 -3.38 4.75 -10.98
C LEU A 123 -3.53 3.23 -11.15
N VAL A 124 -2.97 2.47 -10.22
CA VAL A 124 -2.98 1.00 -10.24
C VAL A 124 -3.85 0.37 -9.16
N GLY A 125 -4.36 1.18 -8.23
CA GLY A 125 -5.25 0.70 -7.18
C GLY A 125 -5.72 1.80 -6.27
N ILE A 126 -6.84 1.54 -5.60
CA ILE A 126 -7.34 2.36 -4.50
C ILE A 126 -7.43 1.47 -3.26
N ARG A 127 -6.90 1.99 -2.16
CA ARG A 127 -7.00 1.39 -0.83
C ARG A 127 -8.07 2.14 -0.07
N ARG A 128 -9.10 1.42 0.34
CA ARG A 128 -10.18 1.87 1.20
C ARG A 128 -10.23 0.92 2.39
N GLU A 129 -10.14 1.48 3.59
CA GLU A 129 -10.26 0.74 4.86
C GLU A 129 -11.72 0.76 5.33
#